data_AF-A0A521VIJ7-F1
#
_entry.id   AF-A0A521VIJ7-F1
#
_cell.length_a   1.000
_cell.length_b   1.000
_cell.length_c   1.000
_cell.angle_alpha   90.00
_cell.angle_beta   90.00
_cell.angle_gamma   90.00
#
_symmetry.space_group_name_H-M   'P 1'
#
loop_
_entity.id
_entity.type
_entity.pdbx_description
1 polymer ?
#
loop_
_entity_poly.entity_id
_entity_poly.type
_entity_poly.pdbx_seq_one_letter_code
_entity_poly.pdbx_strand_id
1 'polypeptide(L)'
;MAQATQSVENADFPDATRRIYFGRGRALAYAGIAVLLAGAAPIAPWPLNPHPAGQQPATSTWTDDAETGVAQNDLRAHPAERDQRALADFIAKRFRVARDAVGGFVAAAFRAGTEHRVDPLLILAVVAVESRFNPVAESSLGARGLMQVLPRFHQDKLAEHGGDAALLDPVLNIDIGTRILREYLRRTGATEPGLQMYGGAFDEPSAQYAGKVLSERARLERLLARVRRSDA
;
A
#
# COMPACT_ATOMS: atom_id res chain seq x y z
N MET A 1 23.02 19.79 22.05
CA MET A 1 22.42 18.62 21.41
C MET A 1 21.82 17.67 22.47
N ALA A 2 20.82 18.12 23.24
CA ALA A 2 20.27 17.34 24.36
C ALA A 2 18.79 17.67 24.66
N GLN A 3 18.00 17.98 23.63
CA GLN A 3 16.58 18.35 23.80
C GLN A 3 15.59 17.43 23.08
N ALA A 4 16.06 16.53 22.20
CA ALA A 4 15.18 15.64 21.44
C ALA A 4 14.84 14.32 22.18
N THR A 5 15.60 13.95 23.21
CA THR A 5 15.40 12.69 23.96
C THR A 5 14.38 12.79 25.08
N GLN A 6 14.07 14.00 25.56
CA GLN A 6 13.24 14.19 26.76
C GLN A 6 11.73 14.32 26.44
N SER A 7 11.38 14.51 25.16
CA SER A 7 9.98 14.68 24.74
C SER A 7 9.22 13.37 24.54
N VAL A 8 9.89 12.21 24.59
CA VAL A 8 9.27 10.88 24.40
C VAL A 8 8.92 10.21 25.74
N GLU A 9 9.55 10.63 26.84
CA GLU A 9 9.36 10.03 28.17
C GLU A 9 7.99 10.37 28.80
N ASN A 10 7.32 11.43 28.32
CA ASN A 10 6.04 11.92 28.84
C ASN A 10 4.82 11.57 27.97
N ALA A 11 4.95 10.68 26.98
CA ALA A 11 3.78 10.17 26.27
C ALA A 11 3.01 9.23 27.23
N ASP A 12 1.75 9.57 27.51
CA ASP A 12 0.86 8.81 28.40
C ASP A 12 0.50 7.46 27.74
N PHE A 13 1.25 6.41 28.06
CA PHE A 13 1.05 5.05 27.55
C PHE A 13 0.18 4.25 28.52
N PRO A 14 -0.96 3.67 28.09
CA PRO A 14 -1.67 2.69 28.88
C PRO A 14 -0.77 1.46 29.15
N ASP A 15 -0.66 1.03 30.41
CA ASP A 15 0.28 0.00 30.89
C ASP A 15 0.26 -1.31 30.07
N ALA A 16 -0.90 -1.67 29.52
CA ALA A 16 -1.05 -2.84 28.64
C ALA A 16 -0.22 -2.73 27.34
N THR A 17 -0.10 -1.53 26.77
CA THR A 17 0.69 -1.25 25.56
C THR A 17 2.19 -1.32 25.85
N ARG A 18 2.58 -0.91 27.08
CA ARG A 18 3.97 -0.92 27.52
C ARG A 18 4.53 -2.36 27.59
N ARG A 19 3.70 -3.31 27.97
CA ARG A 19 4.09 -4.73 28.10
C ARG A 19 4.13 -5.48 26.77
N ILE A 20 3.36 -5.04 25.77
CA ILE A 20 3.29 -5.65 24.44
C ILE A 20 4.48 -5.22 23.55
N TYR A 21 4.95 -3.98 23.70
CA TYR A 21 6.10 -3.45 22.94
C TYR A 21 7.43 -3.50 23.71
N PHE A 22 7.43 -3.32 25.04
CA PHE A 22 8.66 -3.23 25.85
C PHE A 22 8.90 -4.45 26.77
N GLY A 23 8.41 -5.63 26.40
CA GLY A 23 8.67 -6.88 27.12
C GLY A 23 10.15 -7.27 27.05
N ARG A 24 10.83 -7.25 28.20
CA ARG A 24 12.27 -7.55 28.40
C ARG A 24 12.80 -8.69 27.52
N GLY A 25 13.80 -8.35 26.69
CA GLY A 25 14.83 -9.28 26.24
C GLY A 25 14.51 -10.04 24.96
N ARG A 26 14.68 -9.37 23.81
CA ARG A 26 15.37 -9.83 22.58
C ARG A 26 15.08 -8.81 21.48
N ALA A 27 16.04 -7.91 21.24
CA ALA A 27 16.01 -7.00 20.11
C ALA A 27 16.05 -7.82 18.80
N LEU A 28 14.91 -7.97 18.14
CA LEU A 28 14.84 -8.38 16.75
C LEU A 28 14.58 -7.11 15.95
N ALA A 29 15.64 -6.54 15.39
CA ALA A 29 15.53 -5.45 14.42
C ALA A 29 14.84 -6.01 13.17
N TYR A 30 13.61 -5.57 12.89
CA TYR A 30 12.83 -6.03 11.74
C TYR A 30 13.14 -5.18 10.50
N ALA A 31 14.38 -5.25 10.05
CA ALA A 31 14.74 -4.70 8.75
C ALA A 31 14.34 -5.70 7.66
N GLY A 32 13.20 -5.43 7.00
CA GLY A 32 12.71 -6.02 5.75
C GLY A 32 13.48 -7.24 5.23
N ILE A 33 13.09 -8.44 5.66
CA ILE A 33 13.55 -9.69 5.07
C ILE A 33 12.41 -10.24 4.21
N ALA A 34 12.39 -9.84 2.95
CA ALA A 34 11.64 -10.53 1.92
C ALA A 34 12.41 -11.81 1.55
N VAL A 35 12.02 -12.95 2.12
CA VAL A 35 12.47 -14.26 1.62
C VAL A 35 11.62 -14.62 0.41
N LEU A 36 12.22 -14.58 -0.77
CA LEU A 36 11.67 -15.18 -1.98
C LEU A 36 11.76 -16.70 -1.88
N LEU A 37 10.61 -17.38 -1.80
CA LEU A 37 10.53 -18.79 -2.19
C LEU A 37 9.76 -18.88 -3.51
N ALA A 38 10.51 -19.07 -4.59
CA ALA A 38 9.99 -19.51 -5.87
C ALA A 38 9.69 -21.01 -5.77
N GLY A 39 8.42 -21.38 -5.94
CA GLY A 39 7.97 -22.76 -6.09
C GLY A 39 6.79 -22.78 -7.04
N ALA A 40 7.05 -23.12 -8.31
CA ALA A 40 6.02 -23.37 -9.30
C ALA A 40 5.32 -24.70 -8.96
N ALA A 41 4.01 -24.67 -8.79
CA ALA A 41 3.16 -25.87 -8.75
C ALA A 41 2.18 -25.83 -9.94
N PRO A 42 1.91 -26.96 -10.59
CA PRO A 42 1.15 -27.02 -11.83
C PRO A 42 -0.34 -26.75 -11.60
N ILE A 43 -0.91 -25.95 -12.49
CA ILE A 43 -2.34 -25.67 -12.60
C ILE A 43 -3.02 -26.96 -13.05
N ALA A 44 -3.87 -27.55 -12.20
CA ALA A 44 -4.73 -28.66 -12.59
C ALA A 44 -5.84 -28.17 -13.54
N PRO A 45 -6.17 -28.91 -14.62
CA PRO A 45 -7.24 -28.50 -15.53
C PRO A 45 -8.62 -28.78 -14.91
N TRP A 46 -9.50 -27.78 -14.94
CA TRP A 46 -10.92 -27.94 -14.66
C TRP A 46 -11.58 -28.82 -15.74
N PRO A 47 -12.52 -29.72 -15.39
CA PRO A 47 -13.10 -30.64 -16.36
C PRO A 47 -14.07 -29.95 -17.34
N LEU A 48 -13.93 -30.36 -18.60
CA LEU A 48 -14.85 -30.09 -19.71
C LEU A 48 -16.23 -30.70 -19.40
N ASN A 49 -17.29 -29.89 -19.51
CA ASN A 49 -18.65 -30.39 -19.60
C ASN A 49 -19.11 -30.31 -21.08
N PRO A 50 -19.45 -31.42 -21.74
CA PRO A 50 -19.92 -31.37 -23.12
C PRO A 50 -21.46 -31.21 -23.21
N HIS A 51 -21.88 -30.13 -23.89
CA HIS A 51 -22.92 -30.04 -24.95
C HIS A 51 -24.40 -30.37 -24.60
N PRO A 52 -25.41 -29.73 -25.23
CA PRO A 52 -25.64 -29.86 -26.67
C PRO A 52 -25.97 -28.58 -27.46
N ALA A 53 -25.67 -28.71 -28.76
CA ALA A 53 -26.02 -27.81 -29.83
C ALA A 53 -27.54 -27.64 -29.98
N GLY A 54 -27.96 -26.44 -30.37
CA GLY A 54 -29.33 -26.18 -30.77
C GLY A 54 -29.62 -24.70 -31.04
N GLN A 55 -29.63 -24.35 -32.33
CA GLN A 55 -30.35 -23.23 -32.95
C GLN A 55 -29.80 -21.80 -32.86
N GLN A 56 -29.09 -21.42 -33.92
CA GLN A 56 -29.34 -20.18 -34.67
C GLN A 56 -30.15 -20.57 -35.94
N PRO A 57 -30.87 -19.67 -36.64
CA PRO A 57 -30.59 -18.23 -36.78
C PRO A 57 -31.81 -17.29 -36.74
N ALA A 58 -31.56 -16.00 -36.48
CA ALA A 58 -32.38 -14.93 -37.03
C ALA A 58 -31.52 -13.69 -37.26
N THR A 59 -31.31 -13.39 -38.54
CA THR A 59 -30.86 -12.11 -39.04
C THR A 59 -31.92 -11.04 -38.74
N SER A 60 -31.52 -9.95 -38.08
CA SER A 60 -32.22 -8.67 -38.22
C SER A 60 -31.20 -7.56 -38.45
N THR A 61 -31.29 -7.02 -39.65
CA THR A 61 -30.66 -5.80 -40.16
C THR A 61 -31.07 -4.54 -39.38
N TRP A 62 -30.06 -3.73 -39.06
CA TRP A 62 -30.00 -2.26 -38.93
C TRP A 62 -31.17 -1.46 -38.35
N THR A 63 -30.87 -0.71 -37.28
CA THR A 63 -31.19 0.73 -37.20
C THR A 63 -30.01 1.48 -36.61
N ASP A 64 -29.55 2.50 -37.35
CA ASP A 64 -28.76 3.64 -36.88
C ASP A 64 -29.47 4.36 -35.71
N ASP A 65 -28.73 5.28 -35.09
CA ASP A 65 -29.16 6.26 -34.08
C ASP A 65 -28.98 5.85 -32.61
N ALA A 66 -27.71 5.76 -32.21
CA ALA A 66 -27.29 6.15 -30.87
C ALA A 66 -25.85 6.68 -30.91
N GLU A 67 -25.68 7.87 -31.49
CA GLU A 67 -24.59 8.77 -31.12
C GLU A 67 -24.70 9.10 -29.63
N THR A 68 -24.28 8.17 -28.78
CA THR A 68 -24.07 8.45 -27.36
C THR A 68 -22.65 8.95 -27.25
N GLY A 69 -22.53 10.28 -27.26
CA GLY A 69 -21.27 11.00 -27.18
C GLY A 69 -20.32 10.33 -26.20
N VAL A 70 -19.26 9.74 -26.75
CA VAL A 70 -18.02 9.50 -26.02
C VAL A 70 -17.58 10.89 -25.60
N ALA A 71 -17.95 11.26 -24.37
CA ALA A 71 -17.67 12.55 -23.81
C ALA A 71 -16.19 12.82 -24.03
N GLN A 72 -15.92 13.85 -24.83
CA GLN A 72 -14.61 14.44 -25.08
C GLN A 72 -14.08 15.09 -23.78
N ASN A 73 -14.07 14.35 -22.68
CA ASN A 73 -13.44 14.75 -21.42
C ASN A 73 -11.93 14.41 -21.41
N ASP A 74 -11.41 13.84 -22.50
CA ASP A 74 -9.98 13.61 -22.73
C ASP A 74 -9.17 14.91 -22.91
N LEU A 75 -9.81 16.09 -22.92
CA LEU A 75 -9.12 17.32 -23.32
C LEU A 75 -8.18 17.92 -22.26
N ARG A 76 -8.31 17.59 -20.98
CA ARG A 76 -7.31 17.94 -19.95
C ARG A 76 -7.38 16.98 -18.77
N ALA A 77 -6.66 15.86 -18.82
CA ALA A 77 -6.46 15.07 -17.62
C ALA A 77 -5.99 15.98 -16.47
N HIS A 78 -6.73 15.97 -15.35
CA HIS A 78 -6.46 16.85 -14.22
C HIS A 78 -5.02 16.64 -13.71
N PRO A 79 -4.35 17.66 -13.16
CA PRO A 79 -2.96 17.53 -12.68
C PRO A 79 -2.74 16.32 -11.76
N ALA A 80 -3.73 16.00 -10.93
CA ALA A 80 -3.71 14.83 -10.06
C ALA A 80 -3.68 13.50 -10.83
N GLU A 81 -4.42 13.36 -11.93
CA GLU A 81 -4.42 12.15 -12.74
C GLU A 81 -3.10 11.99 -13.51
N ARG A 82 -2.50 13.10 -13.94
CA ARG A 82 -1.17 13.09 -14.57
C ARG A 82 -0.10 12.61 -13.58
N ASP A 83 -0.12 13.16 -12.37
CA ASP A 83 0.78 12.74 -11.30
C ASP A 83 0.61 11.24 -10.98
N GLN A 84 -0.63 10.77 -10.86
CA GLN A 84 -0.92 9.35 -10.60
C GLN A 84 -0.41 8.44 -11.73
N ARG A 85 -0.60 8.82 -13.00
CA ARG A 85 -0.05 8.05 -14.13
C ARG A 85 1.48 8.02 -14.11
N ALA A 86 2.13 9.15 -13.87
CA ALA A 86 3.59 9.22 -13.80
C ALA A 86 4.16 8.38 -12.64
N LEU A 87 3.49 8.38 -11.47
CA LEU A 87 3.84 7.52 -10.35
C LEU A 87 3.69 6.05 -10.73
N ALA A 88 2.58 5.67 -11.35
CA ALA A 88 2.31 4.29 -11.73
C ALA A 88 3.36 3.75 -12.72
N ASP A 89 3.68 4.52 -13.77
CA ASP A 89 4.66 4.13 -14.77
C ASP A 89 6.07 4.00 -14.16
N PHE A 90 6.44 4.93 -13.27
CA PHE A 90 7.72 4.89 -12.56
C PHE A 90 7.83 3.67 -11.63
N ILE A 91 6.81 3.42 -10.82
CA ILE A 91 6.78 2.31 -9.86
C ILE A 91 6.80 0.97 -10.60
N ALA A 92 5.94 0.80 -11.62
CA ALA A 92 5.87 -0.40 -12.44
C ALA A 92 7.25 -0.75 -13.04
N LYS A 93 7.94 0.25 -13.61
CA LYS A 93 9.29 0.07 -14.15
C LYS A 93 10.34 -0.27 -13.09
N ARG A 94 10.33 0.42 -11.94
CA ARG A 94 11.34 0.25 -10.88
C ARG A 94 11.22 -1.10 -10.18
N PHE A 95 10.00 -1.53 -9.88
CA PHE A 95 9.73 -2.72 -9.08
C PHE A 95 9.36 -3.95 -9.94
N ARG A 96 9.26 -3.78 -11.27
CA ARG A 96 8.91 -4.85 -12.23
C ARG A 96 7.54 -5.46 -11.93
N VAL A 97 6.56 -4.61 -11.65
CA VAL A 97 5.17 -4.97 -11.41
C VAL A 97 4.32 -4.52 -12.60
N ALA A 98 3.26 -5.25 -12.93
CA ALA A 98 2.35 -4.89 -14.01
C ALA A 98 1.78 -3.47 -13.83
N ARG A 99 1.86 -2.66 -14.89
CA ARG A 99 1.48 -1.24 -14.85
C ARG A 99 0.04 -1.03 -14.41
N ASP A 100 -0.88 -1.88 -14.85
CA ASP A 100 -2.30 -1.76 -14.49
C ASP A 100 -2.56 -2.04 -13.01
N ALA A 101 -1.90 -3.06 -12.44
CA ALA A 101 -1.96 -3.34 -11.01
C ALA A 101 -1.43 -2.17 -10.19
N VAL A 102 -0.29 -1.61 -10.58
CA VAL A 102 0.29 -0.43 -9.92
C VAL A 102 -0.63 0.79 -10.04
N GLY A 103 -1.30 0.98 -11.17
CA GLY A 103 -2.31 2.03 -11.32
C GLY A 103 -3.41 1.94 -10.25
N GLY A 104 -3.90 0.71 -9.98
CA GLY A 104 -4.84 0.45 -8.89
C GLY A 104 -4.25 0.76 -7.50
N PHE A 105 -2.99 0.42 -7.26
CA PHE A 105 -2.32 0.70 -5.98
C PHE A 105 -2.13 2.21 -5.74
N VAL A 106 -1.76 2.95 -6.79
CA VAL A 106 -1.64 4.42 -6.72
C VAL A 106 -2.99 5.05 -6.46
N ALA A 107 -4.05 4.67 -7.18
CA ALA A 107 -5.39 5.18 -6.94
C ALA A 107 -5.87 4.89 -5.51
N ALA A 108 -5.63 3.67 -5.00
CA ALA A 108 -5.95 3.28 -3.63
C ALA A 108 -5.20 4.13 -2.60
N ALA A 109 -3.90 4.38 -2.80
CA ALA A 109 -3.10 5.23 -1.90
C ALA A 109 -3.60 6.68 -1.87
N PHE A 110 -4.03 7.25 -3.00
CA PHE A 110 -4.61 8.60 -3.04
C PHE A 110 -5.96 8.70 -2.34
N ARG A 111 -6.81 7.69 -2.51
CA ARG A 111 -8.10 7.62 -1.81
C ARG A 111 -7.90 7.47 -0.30
N ALA A 112 -7.12 6.48 0.12
CA ALA A 112 -6.80 6.25 1.54
C ALA A 112 -6.09 7.45 2.17
N GLY A 113 -5.19 8.11 1.41
CA GLY A 113 -4.52 9.33 1.88
C GLY A 113 -5.49 10.47 2.17
N THR A 114 -6.55 10.61 1.37
CA THR A 114 -7.60 11.60 1.60
C THR A 114 -8.46 11.22 2.80
N GLU A 115 -8.93 9.97 2.87
CA GLU A 115 -9.80 9.46 3.93
C GLU A 115 -9.12 9.53 5.31
N HIS A 116 -7.87 9.06 5.38
CA HIS A 116 -7.11 8.99 6.63
C HIS A 116 -6.20 10.19 6.87
N ARG A 117 -6.23 11.21 6.00
CA ARG A 117 -5.35 12.40 6.04
C ARG A 117 -3.87 12.05 6.18
N VAL A 118 -3.39 11.15 5.33
CA VAL A 118 -1.97 10.76 5.21
C VAL A 118 -1.50 11.11 3.80
N ASP A 119 -0.30 11.63 3.66
CA ASP A 119 0.28 11.95 2.35
C ASP A 119 0.35 10.67 1.48
N PRO A 120 -0.28 10.64 0.29
CA PRO A 120 -0.23 9.46 -0.58
C PRO A 120 1.18 9.08 -1.02
N LEU A 121 2.11 10.03 -1.12
CA LEU A 121 3.51 9.71 -1.41
C LEU A 121 4.19 8.99 -0.24
N LEU A 122 3.80 9.30 0.99
CA LEU A 122 4.26 8.58 2.17
C LEU A 122 3.71 7.14 2.18
N ILE A 123 2.44 6.95 1.85
CA ILE A 123 1.80 5.62 1.75
C ILE A 123 2.54 4.77 0.70
N LEU A 124 2.73 5.31 -0.51
CA LEU A 124 3.45 4.61 -1.58
C LEU A 124 4.90 4.29 -1.20
N ALA A 125 5.56 5.17 -0.44
CA ALA A 125 6.91 4.92 0.07
C ALA A 125 6.94 3.78 1.11
N VAL A 126 5.93 3.69 1.99
CA VAL A 126 5.78 2.55 2.90
C VAL A 126 5.58 1.25 2.11
N VAL A 127 4.64 1.24 1.14
CA VAL A 127 4.43 0.06 0.27
C VAL A 127 5.71 -0.39 -0.43
N ALA A 128 6.52 0.57 -0.90
CA ALA A 128 7.80 0.29 -1.54
C ALA A 128 8.81 -0.41 -0.60
N VAL A 129 8.86 0.02 0.67
CA VAL A 129 9.77 -0.55 1.68
C VAL A 129 9.26 -1.89 2.20
N GLU A 130 7.96 -2.03 2.41
CA GLU A 130 7.34 -3.20 3.02
C GLU A 130 7.26 -4.40 2.09
N SER A 131 6.72 -4.21 0.88
CA SER A 131 6.43 -5.33 -0.02
C SER A 131 7.10 -5.21 -1.39
N ARG A 132 7.72 -4.07 -1.69
CA ARG A 132 8.19 -3.73 -3.04
C ARG A 132 7.06 -3.83 -4.08
N PHE A 133 5.84 -3.47 -3.67
CA PHE A 133 4.61 -3.58 -4.46
C PHE A 133 4.20 -5.03 -4.82
N ASN A 134 4.59 -6.02 -4.02
CA ASN A 134 4.08 -7.39 -4.14
C ASN A 134 2.79 -7.56 -3.30
N PRO A 135 1.60 -7.68 -3.92
CA PRO A 135 0.34 -7.78 -3.18
C PRO A 135 0.15 -9.07 -2.41
N VAL A 136 0.88 -10.13 -2.75
CA VAL A 136 0.82 -11.45 -2.08
C VAL A 136 2.02 -11.69 -1.17
N ALA A 137 2.74 -10.63 -0.78
CA ALA A 137 3.86 -10.75 0.13
C ALA A 137 3.41 -11.23 1.52
N GLU A 138 4.08 -12.24 2.05
CA GLU A 138 3.92 -12.71 3.42
C GLU A 138 5.28 -12.87 4.09
N SER A 139 5.46 -12.32 5.29
CA SER A 139 6.67 -12.49 6.07
C SER A 139 6.62 -13.72 6.96
N SER A 140 7.78 -14.15 7.48
CA SER A 140 7.86 -15.26 8.45
C SER A 140 7.08 -15.03 9.75
N LEU A 141 6.74 -13.77 10.05
CA LEU A 141 5.96 -13.39 11.23
C LEU A 141 4.46 -13.25 10.92
N GLY A 142 4.04 -13.53 9.68
CA GLY A 142 2.65 -13.43 9.23
C GLY A 142 2.22 -12.01 8.89
N ALA A 143 3.15 -11.10 8.57
CA ALA A 143 2.82 -9.79 8.00
C ALA A 143 2.37 -9.98 6.54
N ARG A 144 1.27 -9.36 6.10
CA ARG A 144 0.64 -9.67 4.81
C ARG A 144 0.37 -8.45 3.93
N GLY A 145 0.52 -8.68 2.62
CA GLY A 145 0.14 -7.77 1.55
C GLY A 145 1.05 -6.57 1.37
N LEU A 146 0.55 -5.56 0.65
CA LEU A 146 1.32 -4.41 0.18
C LEU A 146 1.99 -3.59 1.29
N MET A 147 1.31 -3.41 2.41
CA MET A 147 1.77 -2.65 3.57
C MET A 147 2.19 -3.55 4.74
N GLN A 148 2.33 -4.87 4.52
CA GLN A 148 2.81 -5.83 5.53
C GLN A 148 2.10 -5.69 6.89
N VAL A 149 0.78 -5.66 6.88
CA VAL A 149 -0.02 -5.57 8.11
C VAL A 149 0.07 -6.90 8.86
N LEU A 150 0.31 -6.83 10.18
CA LEU A 150 0.33 -7.99 11.08
C LEU A 150 -1.06 -8.22 11.70
N PRO A 151 -1.82 -9.25 11.28
CA PRO A 151 -3.21 -9.43 11.72
C PRO A 151 -3.37 -9.52 13.24
N ARG A 152 -2.46 -10.24 13.91
CA ARG A 152 -2.48 -10.47 15.36
C ARG A 152 -2.53 -9.19 16.22
N PHE A 153 -2.13 -8.05 15.67
CA PHE A 153 -2.13 -6.76 16.38
C PHE A 153 -3.25 -5.82 15.96
N HIS A 154 -4.02 -6.18 14.91
CA HIS A 154 -4.99 -5.29 14.26
C HIS A 154 -6.31 -6.00 13.97
N GLN A 155 -6.66 -7.02 14.77
CA GLN A 155 -7.90 -7.79 14.59
C GLN A 155 -9.14 -6.90 14.64
N ASP A 156 -9.12 -5.82 15.44
CA ASP A 156 -10.17 -4.81 15.52
C ASP A 156 -10.48 -4.17 14.17
N LYS A 157 -9.44 -3.93 13.36
CA LYS A 157 -9.55 -3.31 12.02
C LYS A 157 -9.87 -4.32 10.92
N LEU A 158 -9.60 -5.60 11.17
CA LEU A 158 -9.85 -6.67 10.20
C LEU A 158 -11.25 -7.28 10.34
N ALA A 159 -11.82 -7.24 11.53
CA ALA A 159 -13.11 -7.85 11.83
C ALA A 159 -14.24 -7.33 10.93
N GLU A 160 -14.22 -6.02 10.62
CA GLU A 160 -15.22 -5.37 9.75
C GLU A 160 -15.08 -5.74 8.26
N HIS A 161 -14.01 -6.46 7.91
CA HIS A 161 -13.59 -6.75 6.54
C HIS A 161 -13.44 -8.25 6.22
N GLY A 162 -13.93 -9.12 7.11
CA GLY A 162 -13.82 -10.58 6.91
C GLY A 162 -12.52 -11.20 7.41
N GLY A 163 -11.78 -10.50 8.29
CA GLY A 163 -10.59 -11.02 8.97
C GLY A 163 -9.34 -11.00 8.09
N ASP A 164 -8.38 -11.89 8.36
CA ASP A 164 -7.05 -11.89 7.75
C ASP A 164 -7.05 -11.97 6.22
N ALA A 165 -8.09 -12.57 5.63
CA ALA A 165 -8.24 -12.68 4.17
C ALA A 165 -8.37 -11.31 3.49
N ALA A 166 -8.86 -10.29 4.21
CA ALA A 166 -8.95 -8.91 3.76
C ALA A 166 -7.59 -8.35 3.31
N LEU A 167 -6.49 -8.83 3.90
CA LEU A 167 -5.15 -8.34 3.60
C LEU A 167 -4.59 -8.84 2.27
N LEU A 168 -5.25 -9.81 1.62
CA LEU A 168 -4.90 -10.27 0.27
C LEU A 168 -5.55 -9.40 -0.82
N ASP A 169 -6.56 -8.61 -0.47
CA ASP A 169 -7.07 -7.56 -1.36
C ASP A 169 -6.11 -6.35 -1.29
N PRO A 170 -5.45 -5.97 -2.40
CA PRO A 170 -4.44 -4.91 -2.36
C PRO A 170 -5.00 -3.54 -1.98
N VAL A 171 -6.25 -3.28 -2.35
CA VAL A 171 -6.92 -2.00 -2.15
C VAL A 171 -7.27 -1.83 -0.67
N LEU A 172 -7.80 -2.88 -0.07
CA LEU A 172 -8.14 -2.95 1.34
C LEU A 172 -6.90 -3.00 2.23
N ASN A 173 -5.85 -3.70 1.80
CA ASN A 173 -4.57 -3.72 2.49
C ASN A 173 -3.96 -2.32 2.59
N ILE A 174 -4.02 -1.53 1.51
CA ILE A 174 -3.57 -0.12 1.53
C ILE A 174 -4.42 0.71 2.48
N ASP A 175 -5.74 0.55 2.48
CA ASP A 175 -6.63 1.31 3.35
C ASP A 175 -6.36 1.02 4.84
N ILE A 176 -6.37 -0.26 5.22
CA ILE A 176 -6.14 -0.71 6.60
C ILE A 176 -4.72 -0.33 7.05
N GLY A 177 -3.72 -0.56 6.20
CA GLY A 177 -2.34 -0.16 6.48
C GLY A 177 -2.19 1.36 6.67
N THR A 178 -2.91 2.16 5.89
CA THR A 178 -2.92 3.62 6.02
C THR A 178 -3.60 4.07 7.31
N ARG A 179 -4.71 3.43 7.70
CA ARG A 179 -5.38 3.68 8.99
C ARG A 179 -4.44 3.42 10.17
N ILE A 180 -3.71 2.30 10.15
CA ILE A 180 -2.72 1.96 11.17
C ILE A 180 -1.59 2.99 11.20
N LEU A 181 -1.04 3.35 10.04
CA LEU A 181 -0.02 4.38 9.92
C LEU A 181 -0.50 5.72 10.49
N ARG A 182 -1.73 6.13 10.20
CA ARG A 182 -2.31 7.36 10.74
C ARG A 182 -2.39 7.33 12.27
N GLU A 183 -2.77 6.21 12.86
CA GLU A 183 -2.79 6.07 14.32
C GLU A 183 -1.41 6.29 14.93
N TYR A 184 -0.36 5.69 14.36
CA TYR A 184 0.99 5.85 14.86
C TYR A 184 1.52 7.28 14.68
N LEU A 185 1.30 7.90 13.52
CA LEU A 185 1.63 9.31 13.29
C LEU A 185 0.95 10.24 14.29
N ARG A 186 -0.32 9.97 14.63
CA ARG A 186 -1.05 10.76 15.64
C ARG A 186 -0.52 10.54 17.05
N ARG A 187 -0.23 9.29 17.41
CA ARG A 187 0.25 8.92 18.76
C ARG A 187 1.61 9.55 19.06
N THR A 188 2.50 9.58 18.07
CA THR A 188 3.85 10.14 18.25
C THR A 188 3.93 11.65 18.01
N GLY A 189 2.97 12.23 17.30
CA GLY A 189 2.98 13.65 16.92
C GLY A 189 4.06 14.04 15.90
N ALA A 190 4.84 13.07 15.42
CA ALA A 190 5.95 13.29 14.50
C ALA A 190 6.11 12.13 13.51
N THR A 191 6.48 12.48 12.28
CA THR A 191 6.57 11.52 11.16
C THR A 191 7.58 10.41 11.41
N GLU A 192 8.81 10.75 11.80
CA GLU A 192 9.87 9.76 11.96
C GLU A 192 9.58 8.75 13.08
N PRO A 193 9.23 9.15 14.32
CA PRO A 193 8.85 8.18 15.35
C PRO A 193 7.59 7.39 14.99
N GLY A 194 6.64 8.00 14.27
CA GLY A 194 5.43 7.30 13.80
C GLY A 194 5.75 6.21 12.79
N LEU A 195 6.71 6.46 11.89
CA LEU A 195 7.24 5.45 10.97
C LEU A 195 8.01 4.36 11.72
N GLN A 196 8.83 4.70 12.72
CA GLN A 196 9.52 3.69 13.53
C GLN A 196 8.54 2.77 14.26
N MET A 197 7.47 3.33 14.82
CA MET A 197 6.41 2.55 15.43
C MET A 197 5.71 1.64 14.41
N TYR A 198 5.47 2.14 13.19
CA TYR A 198 4.90 1.35 12.10
C TYR A 198 5.76 0.15 11.71
N GLY A 199 7.06 0.37 11.49
CA GLY A 199 8.01 -0.69 11.11
C GLY A 199 8.40 -1.62 12.27
N GLY A 200 7.81 -1.48 13.46
CA GLY A 200 8.15 -2.29 14.63
C GLY A 200 9.55 -2.01 15.19
N ALA A 201 10.10 -0.83 14.93
CA ALA A 201 11.48 -0.42 15.23
C ALA A 201 11.55 0.75 16.24
N PHE A 202 10.55 0.87 17.12
CA PHE A 202 10.46 1.97 18.10
C PHE A 202 11.70 2.10 19.01
N ASP A 203 12.35 0.97 19.34
CA ASP A 203 13.55 0.93 20.18
C ASP A 203 14.86 0.99 19.37
N GLU A 204 14.82 1.21 18.05
CA GLU A 204 16.01 1.27 17.21
C GLU A 204 16.66 2.67 17.24
N PRO A 205 17.90 2.83 17.75
CA PRO A 205 18.54 4.15 17.87
C PRO A 205 18.83 4.84 16.53
N SER A 206 18.83 4.07 15.43
CA SER A 206 19.36 4.46 14.12
C SER A 206 18.35 5.18 13.22
N ALA A 207 17.07 5.18 13.61
CA ALA A 207 15.95 5.59 12.77
C ALA A 207 15.97 4.99 11.34
N GLN A 208 16.56 3.79 11.16
CA GLN A 208 16.84 3.24 9.82
C GLN A 208 15.58 3.03 8.97
N TYR A 209 14.51 2.49 9.56
CA TYR A 209 13.25 2.27 8.84
C TYR A 209 12.65 3.57 8.29
N ALA A 210 12.46 4.58 9.14
CA ALA A 210 11.97 5.89 8.74
C ALA A 210 12.86 6.53 7.67
N GLY A 211 14.18 6.44 7.79
CA GLY A 211 15.13 6.93 6.78
C GLY A 211 14.91 6.30 5.40
N LYS A 212 14.65 4.99 5.32
CA LYS A 212 14.33 4.29 4.05
C LYS A 212 13.03 4.82 3.45
N VAL A 213 11.97 4.92 4.24
CA VAL A 213 10.65 5.40 3.79
C VAL A 213 10.74 6.86 3.31
N LEU A 214 11.35 7.75 4.09
CA LEU A 214 11.49 9.16 3.72
C LEU A 214 12.36 9.34 2.46
N SER A 215 13.36 8.49 2.27
CA SER A 215 14.19 8.49 1.05
C SER A 215 13.39 8.07 -0.20
N GLU A 216 12.52 7.06 -0.09
CA GLU A 216 11.62 6.65 -1.17
C GLU A 216 10.54 7.71 -1.43
N ARG A 217 9.96 8.32 -0.39
CA ARG A 217 9.03 9.46 -0.55
C ARG A 217 9.68 10.62 -1.31
N ALA A 218 10.89 11.04 -0.90
CA ALA A 218 11.62 12.11 -1.57
C ALA A 218 11.95 11.78 -3.04
N ARG A 219 12.08 10.49 -3.38
CA ARG A 219 12.26 10.05 -4.77
C ARG A 219 11.00 10.28 -5.60
N LEU A 220 9.82 9.95 -5.05
CA LEU A 220 8.54 10.20 -5.71
C LEU A 220 8.27 11.71 -5.85
N GLU A 221 8.60 12.51 -4.85
CA GLU A 221 8.49 13.98 -4.93
C GLU A 221 9.37 14.57 -6.05
N ARG A 222 10.63 14.12 -6.16
CA ARG A 222 11.53 14.56 -7.24
C ARG A 222 11.03 14.15 -8.63
N LEU A 223 10.39 12.99 -8.74
CA LEU A 223 9.75 12.56 -9.98
C LEU A 223 8.63 13.53 -10.36
N LEU A 224 7.68 13.79 -9.46
CA LEU A 224 6.55 14.67 -9.74
C LEU A 224 7.00 16.11 -10.03
N ALA A 225 7.99 16.62 -9.30
CA ALA A 225 8.56 17.93 -9.57
C ALA A 225 9.19 18.02 -10.97
N ARG A 226 9.71 16.91 -11.52
CA ARG A 226 10.24 16.86 -12.89
C ARG A 226 9.12 16.83 -13.92
N VAL A 227 8.10 15.99 -13.71
CA VAL A 227 6.92 15.87 -14.58
C VAL A 227 6.17 17.19 -14.68
N ARG A 228 5.93 17.85 -13.55
CA ARG A 228 5.24 19.15 -13.52
C ARG A 228 6.05 20.28 -14.18
N ARG A 229 7.37 20.17 -14.26
CA ARG A 229 8.25 21.13 -14.96
C ARG A 229 8.36 20.89 -16.45
N SER A 230 8.23 19.65 -16.93
CA SER A 230 8.22 19.37 -18.38
C SER A 230 6.95 19.85 -19.06
N ASP A 231 5.91 20.09 -18.27
CA ASP A 231 4.55 20.42 -18.74
C ASP A 231 4.21 21.92 -18.59
N ALA A 232 5.12 22.72 -18.01
CA ALA A 232 4.97 24.15 -17.79
C ALA A 232 5.73 24.96 -18.85
#